data_AF-A0A2S8EZ59-F1
#
_entry.id   AF-A0A2S8EZ59-F1
#
_cell.length_a   1.000
_cell.length_b   1.000
_cell.length_c   1.000
_cell.angle_alpha   90.00
_cell.angle_beta   90.00
_cell.angle_gamma   90.00
#
_symmetry.space_group_name_H-M   'P 1'
#
loop_
_entity.id
_entity.type
_entity.pdbx_description
1 polymer ?
#
loop_
_entity_poly.entity_id
_entity_poly.type
_entity_poly.pdbx_seq_one_letter_code
_entity_poly.pdbx_strand_id
1 'polypeptide(L)'
;MAFLFLGLAGILGIVSLVCFILIIVKMFQNDDSTLGIICIVTIFCGIGGLIAFVMGWINAGKYGASQLMLIWTGAIVGSVVLNIIGSALAGGDMAP
;
A
#
# COMPACT_ATOMS: atom_id res chain seq x y z
N MET A 1 -10.14 18.59 13.09
CA MET A 1 -10.50 17.49 12.17
C MET A 1 -9.56 17.37 10.98
N ALA A 2 -9.34 18.40 10.15
CA ALA A 2 -8.45 18.32 8.99
C ALA A 2 -6.99 17.86 9.30
N PHE A 3 -6.39 18.34 10.39
CA PHE A 3 -5.03 17.95 10.80
C PHE A 3 -4.91 16.47 11.24
N LEU A 4 -5.98 15.87 11.78
CA LEU A 4 -6.02 14.45 12.15
C LEU A 4 -6.04 13.57 10.89
N PHE A 5 -6.86 13.93 9.90
CA PHE A 5 -6.89 13.25 8.61
C PHE A 5 -5.57 13.36 7.85
N LEU A 6 -4.92 14.54 7.88
CA LEU A 6 -3.61 14.74 7.25
C LEU A 6 -2.52 13.87 7.91
N GLY A 7 -2.52 13.80 9.24
CA GLY A 7 -1.58 12.95 9.99
C GLY A 7 -1.78 11.47 9.72
N LEU A 8 -3.03 11.00 9.71
CA LEU A 8 -3.36 9.60 9.45
C LEU A 8 -3.03 9.19 8.01
N ALA A 9 -3.34 10.04 7.03
CA ALA A 9 -3.00 9.83 5.63
C ALA A 9 -1.48 9.75 5.41
N GLY A 10 -0.70 10.60 6.11
CA GLY A 10 0.76 10.52 6.10
C GLY A 10 1.29 9.19 6.62
N ILE A 11 0.78 8.73 7.77
CA ILE A 11 1.19 7.45 8.38
C ILE A 11 0.85 6.27 7.45
N LEU A 12 -0.35 6.27 6.86
CA LEU A 12 -0.80 5.23 5.92
C LEU A 12 0.07 5.20 4.65
N GLY A 13 0.47 6.38 4.14
CA GLY A 13 1.41 6.48 3.03
C GLY A 13 2.80 5.90 3.36
N ILE A 14 3.32 6.19 4.56
CA ILE A 14 4.60 5.65 5.02
C ILE A 14 4.53 4.13 5.17
N VAL A 15 3.47 3.60 5.79
CA VAL A 15 3.27 2.14 5.93
C VAL A 15 3.23 1.46 4.56
N SER A 16 2.52 2.05 3.59
CA SER A 16 2.48 1.51 2.22
C SER A 16 3.86 1.55 1.55
N LEU A 17 4.63 2.62 1.74
CA LEU A 17 5.98 2.75 1.18
C LEU A 17 6.94 1.73 1.79
N VAL A 18 6.90 1.53 3.11
CA VAL A 18 7.71 0.52 3.80
C VAL A 18 7.36 -0.89 3.31
N CYS A 19 6.07 -1.22 3.20
CA CYS A 19 5.64 -2.52 2.68
C CYS A 19 6.14 -2.75 1.24
N PHE A 20 6.08 -1.72 0.41
CA PHE A 20 6.57 -1.76 -0.96
C PHE A 20 8.09 -2.01 -1.03
N ILE A 21 8.90 -1.32 -0.23
CA ILE A 21 10.35 -1.56 -0.18
C ILE A 21 10.64 -2.99 0.31
N LEU A 22 9.94 -3.44 1.36
CA LEU A 22 10.14 -4.79 1.91
C LEU A 22 9.80 -5.89 0.90
N ILE A 23 8.76 -5.72 0.07
CA ILE A 23 8.43 -6.70 -0.97
C ILE A 23 9.49 -6.73 -2.07
N ILE A 24 10.03 -5.57 -2.46
CA ILE A 24 11.11 -5.50 -3.45
C ILE A 24 12.37 -6.18 -2.93
N VAL A 25 12.73 -5.93 -1.66
CA VAL A 25 13.87 -6.62 -1.01
C VAL A 25 13.64 -8.14 -1.02
N LYS A 26 12.43 -8.60 -0.74
CA LYS A 26 12.07 -10.01 -0.81
C LYS A 26 12.15 -10.59 -2.23
N MET A 27 11.78 -9.83 -3.26
CA MET A 27 11.95 -10.24 -4.66
C MET A 27 13.43 -10.41 -5.02
N PHE A 28 14.29 -9.46 -4.62
CA PHE A 28 15.74 -9.58 -4.83
C PHE A 28 16.36 -10.75 -4.04
N GLN A 29 15.87 -11.04 -2.85
CA GLN A 29 16.32 -12.20 -2.04
C GLN A 29 15.94 -13.56 -2.63
N ASN A 30 14.99 -13.61 -3.57
CA ASN A 30 14.50 -14.84 -4.20
C ASN A 30 14.84 -14.92 -5.70
N ASP A 31 15.90 -14.23 -6.13
CA ASP A 31 16.40 -14.15 -7.51
C ASP A 31 15.41 -13.56 -8.55
N ASP A 32 14.26 -13.05 -8.12
CA ASP A 32 13.26 -12.40 -8.99
C ASP A 32 13.59 -10.91 -9.22
N SER A 33 14.86 -10.64 -9.56
CA SER A 33 15.40 -9.30 -9.79
C SER A 33 14.68 -8.56 -10.93
N THR A 34 14.22 -9.28 -11.94
CA THR A 34 13.45 -8.73 -13.06
C THR A 34 12.17 -8.05 -12.58
N LEU A 35 11.45 -8.67 -11.64
CA LEU A 35 10.22 -8.10 -11.08
C LEU A 35 10.52 -6.88 -10.21
N GLY A 36 11.60 -6.93 -9.42
CA GLY A 36 12.07 -5.78 -8.65
C GLY A 36 12.37 -4.57 -9.54
N ILE A 37 13.10 -4.78 -10.64
CA ILE A 37 13.42 -3.72 -11.60
C ILE A 37 12.16 -3.18 -12.29
N ILE A 38 11.25 -4.06 -12.73
CA ILE A 38 9.98 -3.64 -13.35
C ILE A 38 9.19 -2.76 -12.38
N CYS A 39 9.08 -3.14 -11.11
CA CYS A 39 8.36 -2.36 -10.10
C CYS A 39 8.98 -0.99 -9.87
N ILE A 40 10.32 -0.88 -9.86
CA ILE A 40 11.03 0.40 -9.72
C ILE A 40 10.82 1.28 -10.96
N VAL A 41 10.94 0.73 -12.17
CA VAL A 41 10.76 1.51 -13.40
C VAL A 41 9.32 1.97 -13.56
N THR A 42 8.35 1.10 -13.29
CA THR A 42 6.92 1.42 -13.38
C THR A 42 6.42 2.28 -12.22
N ILE A 43 7.23 2.52 -11.18
CA ILE A 43 6.90 3.44 -10.10
C ILE A 43 6.71 4.87 -10.62
N PHE A 44 7.49 5.28 -11.62
CA PHE A 44 7.39 6.57 -12.28
C PHE A 44 6.09 6.73 -13.09
N CYS A 45 5.46 5.60 -13.43
CA CYS A 45 4.18 5.56 -14.12
C CYS A 45 3.00 5.49 -13.13
N GLY A 46 3.25 5.45 -11.82
CA GLY A 46 2.22 5.32 -10.77
C GLY A 46 1.64 3.91 -10.63
N ILE A 47 2.04 2.96 -11.48
CA ILE A 47 1.51 1.59 -11.51
C ILE A 47 2.45 0.61 -10.77
N GLY A 48 3.70 0.98 -10.56
CA GLY A 48 4.70 0.10 -9.94
C GLY A 48 4.28 -0.41 -8.56
N GLY A 49 3.60 0.42 -7.77
CA GLY A 49 3.02 0.00 -6.48
C GLY A 49 1.99 -1.13 -6.62
N LEU A 50 1.10 -1.04 -7.61
CA LEU A 50 0.08 -2.06 -7.89
C LEU A 50 0.71 -3.34 -8.43
N ILE A 51 1.69 -3.23 -9.32
CA ILE A 51 2.39 -4.40 -9.87
C ILE A 51 3.14 -5.13 -8.76
N ALA A 52 3.87 -4.41 -7.91
CA ALA A 52 4.57 -4.99 -6.77
C ALA A 52 3.61 -5.66 -5.78
N PHE A 53 2.45 -5.05 -5.56
CA PHE A 53 1.41 -5.62 -4.70
C PHE A 53 0.87 -6.93 -5.28
N VAL A 54 0.43 -6.93 -6.54
CA VAL A 54 -0.12 -8.13 -7.20
C VAL A 54 0.92 -9.24 -7.31
N MET A 55 2.13 -8.92 -7.78
CA MET A 55 3.20 -9.91 -7.94
C MET A 55 3.75 -10.40 -6.60
N GLY A 56 3.77 -9.53 -5.58
CA GLY A 56 4.06 -9.90 -4.20
C GLY A 56 3.00 -10.85 -3.62
N TRP A 57 1.73 -10.73 -4.04
CA TRP A 57 0.65 -11.61 -3.62
C TRP A 57 0.64 -12.96 -4.31
N ILE A 58 0.82 -12.96 -5.63
CA ILE A 58 0.96 -14.18 -6.42
C ILE A 58 2.11 -15.05 -5.89
N ASN A 59 3.22 -14.42 -5.50
CA ASN A 59 4.42 -15.10 -5.02
C ASN A 59 4.58 -15.06 -3.49
N ALA A 60 3.51 -14.76 -2.74
CA ALA A 60 3.58 -14.59 -1.28
C ALA A 60 4.06 -15.85 -0.55
N GLY A 61 3.72 -17.02 -1.10
CA GLY A 61 4.20 -18.31 -0.62
C GLY A 61 5.69 -18.51 -0.91
N LYS A 62 6.15 -18.16 -2.12
CA LYS A 62 7.56 -18.25 -2.53
C LYS A 62 8.46 -17.34 -1.69
N TYR A 63 8.02 -16.12 -1.42
CA TYR A 63 8.82 -15.12 -0.71
C TYR A 63 8.73 -15.20 0.84
N GLY A 64 7.85 -16.07 1.35
CA GLY A 64 7.49 -16.07 2.78
C GLY A 64 6.99 -14.70 3.25
N ALA A 65 6.37 -13.92 2.35
CA ALA A 65 5.96 -12.54 2.58
C ALA A 65 4.46 -12.44 2.88
N SER A 66 3.82 -13.56 3.24
CA SER A 66 2.38 -13.64 3.43
C SER A 66 1.86 -12.67 4.49
N GLN A 67 2.56 -12.58 5.62
CA GLN A 67 2.24 -11.65 6.70
C GLN A 67 2.46 -10.18 6.29
N LEU A 68 3.54 -9.89 5.56
CA LEU A 68 3.84 -8.53 5.09
C LEU A 68 2.73 -8.00 4.17
N MET A 69 2.28 -8.84 3.25
CA MET A 69 1.23 -8.49 2.30
C MET A 69 -0.15 -8.42 2.95
N LEU A 70 -0.45 -9.22 3.99
CA LEU A 70 -1.65 -9.03 4.81
C LEU A 70 -1.64 -7.66 5.51
N ILE A 71 -0.51 -7.27 6.10
CA ILE A 71 -0.35 -5.95 6.73
C ILE A 71 -0.56 -4.85 5.70
N TRP A 72 0.05 -4.98 4.52
CA TRP A 72 -0.08 -3.98 3.46
C TRP A 72 -1.52 -3.86 2.95
N THR A 73 -2.20 -4.99 2.73
CA THR A 73 -3.63 -5.02 2.35
C THR A 73 -4.49 -4.40 3.45
N GLY A 74 -4.24 -4.74 4.72
CA GLY A 74 -4.95 -4.17 5.86
C GLY A 74 -4.78 -2.65 5.97
N ALA A 75 -3.59 -2.13 5.67
CA ALA A 75 -3.33 -0.69 5.62
C ALA A 75 -4.10 0.01 4.49
N ILE A 76 -4.16 -0.58 3.30
CA ILE A 76 -4.94 -0.05 2.17
C ILE A 76 -6.44 -0.10 2.48
N VAL A 77 -6.95 -1.21 2.99
CA VAL A 77 -8.36 -1.33 3.34
C VAL A 77 -8.72 -0.36 4.47
N GLY A 78 -7.87 -0.26 5.49
CA GLY A 78 -8.03 0.70 6.57
C GLY A 78 -8.09 2.15 6.07
N SER A 79 -7.21 2.53 5.13
CA SER A 79 -7.21 3.87 4.56
C SER A 79 -8.47 4.16 3.74
N VAL A 80 -8.96 3.19 2.97
CA VAL A 80 -10.21 3.31 2.20
C VAL A 80 -11.40 3.49 3.13
N VAL A 81 -11.52 2.66 4.17
CA VAL A 81 -12.60 2.76 5.16
C VAL A 81 -12.57 4.10 5.89
N LEU A 82 -11.39 4.55 6.33
CA LEU A 82 -11.23 5.86 6.97
C LEU A 82 -11.60 7.02 6.05
N ASN A 83 -11.28 6.94 4.76
CA ASN A 83 -11.66 7.96 3.78
C ASN A 83 -13.18 7.99 3.54
N ILE A 84 -13.83 6.82 3.44
CA ILE A 84 -15.28 6.72 3.25
C ILE A 84 -16.03 7.24 4.48
N ILE A 85 -15.60 6.87 5.68
CA ILE A 85 -16.22 7.35 6.92
C ILE A 85 -15.96 8.85 7.08
N GLY A 86 -14.74 9.31 6.77
CA GLY A 86 -14.41 10.74 6.81
C GLY A 86 -15.23 11.59 5.84
N SER A 87 -15.47 11.09 4.62
CA SER A 87 -16.30 11.79 3.63
C SER A 87 -17.79 11.75 3.99
N ALA A 88 -18.27 10.64 4.55
CA ALA A 88 -19.65 10.52 5.05
C ALA A 88 -19.91 11.46 6.24
N LEU A 89 -18.97 11.56 7.18
CA LEU A 89 -19.07 12.48 8.32
C LEU A 89 -18.94 13.95 7.89
N ALA A 90 -18.04 14.28 6.95
CA ALA A 90 -17.93 15.64 6.40
C ALA A 90 -19.16 16.05 5.56
N GLY A 91 -19.91 15.09 5.00
CA GLY A 91 -21.19 15.34 4.36
C GLY A 91 -22.36 15.58 5.32
N GLY A 92 -22.23 15.17 6.59
CA GLY A 92 -23.27 15.33 7.62
C GLY A 92 -23.39 16.75 8.16
N ASP A 93 -22.30 17.52 8.17
CA ASP A 93 -22.27 18.91 8.64
C ASP A 93 -22.88 19.92 7.63
N MET A 94 -23.36 19.44 6.47
CA MET A 94 -24.05 20.21 5.42
C MET A 94 -25.56 19.93 5.35
N ALA A 95 -26.13 19.20 6.31
CA ALA A 95 -27.58 19.13 6.47
C ALA A 95 -28.06 20.43 7.15
N PRO A 96 -29.00 21.20 6.55
CA PRO A 96 -29.52 22.43 7.13
C PRO A 96 -30.30 22.20 8.43
#